data_AF-A0A8J7KFW0-F1
#
_entry.id   AF-A0A8J7KFW0-F1
#
_cell.length_a   1.000
_cell.length_b   1.000
_cell.length_c   1.000
_cell.angle_alpha   90.00
_cell.angle_beta   90.00
_cell.angle_gamma   90.00
#
_symmetry.space_group_name_H-M   'P 1'
#
loop_
_entity.id
_entity.type
_entity.pdbx_description
1 polymer ?
#
loop_
_entity_poly.entity_id
_entity_poly.type
_entity_poly.pdbx_seq_one_letter_code
_entity_poly.pdbx_strand_id
1 'polypeptide(L)'
;MAAAAVKLIRLRCENPQDNLTDEVKMQQDGRQIWPNRDDGYFSISTGNEVPLNLVLAFDTVTRITLYDDEDLGSDDNLGTAEIFDYEAGGERTKDIAGPGSLYRLTYIVKTLDF
;
A
#
# COMPACT_ATOMS: atom_id res chain seq x y z
N MET A 1 -17.90 9.02 -11.55
CA MET A 1 -16.67 9.85 -11.38
C MET A 1 -16.21 9.62 -9.96
N ALA A 2 -14.91 9.47 -9.73
CA ALA A 2 -14.36 9.26 -8.39
C ALA A 2 -14.74 10.42 -7.46
N ALA A 3 -15.13 10.13 -6.21
CA ALA A 3 -15.49 11.17 -5.24
C ALA A 3 -14.29 11.71 -4.46
N ALA A 4 -13.20 10.96 -4.40
CA ALA A 4 -12.00 11.28 -3.64
C ALA A 4 -10.72 10.83 -4.34
N ALA A 5 -9.59 11.32 -3.83
CA ALA A 5 -8.27 10.85 -4.20
C ALA A 5 -7.41 10.65 -2.95
N VAL A 6 -6.62 9.57 -2.94
CA VAL A 6 -5.60 9.31 -1.93
C VAL A 6 -4.22 9.49 -2.53
N LYS A 7 -3.38 10.28 -1.87
CA LYS A 7 -1.95 10.36 -2.14
C LYS A 7 -1.21 9.42 -1.19
N LEU A 8 -0.62 8.35 -1.71
CA LEU A 8 0.29 7.48 -0.96
C LEU A 8 1.66 8.14 -0.91
N ILE A 9 2.14 8.43 0.30
CA ILE A 9 3.37 9.20 0.51
C ILE A 9 4.57 8.26 0.62
N ARG A 10 4.50 7.32 1.56
CA ARG A 10 5.59 6.39 1.86
C ARG A 10 5.07 5.13 2.54
N LEU A 11 5.84 4.07 2.40
CA LEU A 11 5.62 2.77 3.03
C LEU A 11 6.84 2.43 3.88
N ARG A 12 6.63 2.07 5.14
CA ARG A 12 7.68 1.59 6.04
C ARG A 12 7.42 0.13 6.40
N CYS A 13 8.46 -0.69 6.30
CA CYS A 13 8.44 -2.07 6.80
C CYS A 13 8.77 -2.05 8.30
N GLU A 14 7.85 -2.52 9.14
CA GLU A 14 8.10 -2.69 10.58
C GLU A 14 8.44 -4.14 10.93
N ASN A 15 7.82 -5.10 10.24
CA ASN A 15 8.15 -6.52 10.32
C ASN A 15 7.87 -7.18 8.95
N PRO A 16 8.87 -7.65 8.22
CA PRO A 16 8.67 -8.44 7.01
C PRO A 16 8.07 -9.81 7.37
N GLN A 17 7.36 -10.43 6.42
CA GLN A 17 6.96 -11.83 6.56
C GLN A 17 8.18 -12.75 6.48
N ASP A 18 9.10 -12.42 5.58
CA ASP A 18 10.36 -13.12 5.42
C ASP A 18 11.42 -12.65 6.40
N ASN A 19 12.42 -13.50 6.66
CA ASN A 19 13.36 -13.34 7.78
C ASN A 19 14.03 -11.95 7.87
N LEU A 20 14.16 -11.20 6.76
CA LEU A 20 14.77 -9.87 6.74
C LEU A 20 14.23 -8.88 5.70
N THR A 21 13.68 -9.36 4.57
CA THR A 21 13.27 -8.53 3.43
C THR A 21 12.11 -9.22 2.73
N ASP A 22 11.07 -8.46 2.38
CA ASP A 22 9.98 -8.93 1.51
C ASP A 22 10.14 -8.28 0.13
N GLU A 23 9.74 -9.00 -0.92
CA GLU A 23 9.60 -8.57 -2.30
C GLU A 23 8.23 -7.91 -2.53
N VAL A 24 8.05 -6.69 -2.04
CA VAL A 24 6.72 -6.08 -1.93
C VAL A 24 6.15 -5.60 -3.27
N LYS A 25 4.91 -6.03 -3.54
CA LYS A 25 3.98 -5.46 -4.52
C LYS A 25 2.80 -4.81 -3.80
N MET A 26 2.22 -3.77 -4.40
CA MET A 26 1.06 -3.06 -3.87
C MET A 26 -0.05 -2.98 -4.89
N GLN A 27 -1.25 -3.33 -4.45
CA GLN A 27 -2.47 -3.27 -5.24
C GLN A 27 -3.48 -2.28 -4.66
N GLN A 28 -4.18 -1.58 -5.55
CA GLN A 28 -5.41 -0.86 -5.25
C GLN A 28 -6.58 -1.66 -5.80
N ASP A 29 -7.51 -2.07 -4.94
CA ASP A 29 -8.76 -2.75 -5.33
C ASP A 29 -8.53 -3.95 -6.30
N GLY A 30 -7.45 -4.70 -6.07
CA GLY A 30 -7.06 -5.87 -6.87
C GLY A 30 -6.22 -5.59 -8.12
N ARG A 31 -5.84 -4.33 -8.37
CA ARG A 31 -4.94 -3.95 -9.46
C ARG A 31 -3.61 -3.47 -8.91
N GLN A 32 -2.51 -4.04 -9.40
CA GLN A 32 -1.17 -3.55 -9.07
C GLN A 32 -0.98 -2.08 -9.49
N ILE A 33 -0.51 -1.28 -8.54
CA ILE A 33 -0.21 0.14 -8.68
C ILE A 33 1.26 0.47 -8.40
N TRP A 34 1.97 -0.44 -7.71
CA TRP A 34 3.37 -0.25 -7.38
C TRP A 34 4.06 -1.61 -7.13
N PRO A 35 5.35 -1.73 -7.48
CA PRO A 35 6.14 -0.76 -8.25
C PRO A 35 5.63 -0.59 -9.69
N ASN A 36 5.81 0.60 -10.26
CA ASN A 36 5.37 0.95 -11.62
C ASN A 36 6.36 0.41 -12.68
N ARG A 37 6.63 -0.89 -12.61
CA ARG A 37 7.42 -1.67 -13.58
C ARG A 37 6.58 -2.91 -13.95
N ASP A 38 6.65 -3.34 -15.20
CA ASP A 38 5.93 -4.53 -15.67
C ASP A 38 6.31 -5.75 -14.81
N ASP A 39 5.33 -6.25 -14.04
CA ASP A 39 5.42 -7.36 -13.07
C ASP A 39 6.59 -7.27 -12.06
N GLY A 40 6.92 -6.06 -11.62
CA GLY A 40 8.00 -5.85 -10.66
C GLY A 40 7.55 -5.93 -9.21
N TYR A 41 8.51 -6.20 -8.33
CA TYR A 41 8.44 -6.02 -6.88
C TYR A 41 9.51 -5.02 -6.41
N PHE A 42 9.45 -4.62 -5.15
CA PHE A 42 10.49 -3.83 -4.51
C PHE A 42 10.88 -4.47 -3.18
N SER A 43 12.14 -4.90 -3.09
CA SER A 43 12.69 -5.47 -1.87
C SER A 43 12.82 -4.40 -0.77
N ILE A 44 12.14 -4.59 0.36
CA ILE A 44 12.19 -3.70 1.52
C ILE A 44 12.48 -4.49 2.80
N SER A 45 13.53 -4.10 3.51
CA SER A 45 13.92 -4.73 4.78
C SER A 45 13.33 -4.02 6.00
N THR A 46 13.30 -4.71 7.13
CA THR A 46 12.82 -4.17 8.42
C THR A 46 13.42 -2.81 8.77
N GLY A 47 12.57 -1.87 9.16
CA GLY A 47 12.95 -0.52 9.59
C GLY A 47 13.22 0.46 8.45
N ASN A 48 13.24 0.00 7.20
CA ASN A 48 13.38 0.87 6.04
C ASN A 48 12.05 1.46 5.60
N GLU A 49 12.14 2.60 4.91
CA GLU A 49 11.01 3.32 4.35
C GLU A 49 11.29 3.66 2.88
N VAL A 50 10.26 3.55 2.04
CA VAL A 50 10.33 3.88 0.61
C VAL A 50 9.27 4.95 0.26
N PRO A 51 9.65 6.01 -0.49
CA PRO A 51 8.67 6.96 -1.01
C PRO A 51 7.87 6.35 -2.17
N LEU A 52 6.55 6.54 -2.16
CA LEU A 52 5.64 6.04 -3.20
C LEU A 52 5.24 7.16 -4.17
N ASN A 53 4.85 8.32 -3.64
CA ASN A 53 4.33 9.47 -4.39
C ASN A 53 3.29 9.09 -5.48
N LEU A 54 2.32 8.24 -5.11
CA LEU A 54 1.23 7.80 -5.98
C LEU A 54 -0.04 8.57 -5.65
N VAL A 55 -0.83 8.95 -6.65
CA VAL A 55 -2.14 9.56 -6.48
C VAL A 55 -3.17 8.66 -7.13
N LEU A 56 -4.14 8.20 -6.33
CA LEU A 56 -5.09 7.17 -6.72
C LEU A 56 -6.51 7.71 -6.49
N ALA A 57 -7.34 7.64 -7.52
CA ALA A 57 -8.74 8.03 -7.42
C ALA A 57 -9.57 6.88 -6.83
N PHE A 58 -10.58 7.21 -6.04
CA PHE A 58 -11.54 6.25 -5.49
C PHE A 58 -12.89 6.90 -5.18
N ASP A 59 -13.92 6.09 -4.95
CA ASP A 59 -15.25 6.55 -4.53
C ASP A 59 -15.29 6.72 -3.01
N THR A 60 -16.05 5.89 -2.29
CA THR A 60 -16.20 5.99 -0.82
C THR A 60 -15.08 5.29 -0.05
N VAL A 61 -14.58 4.19 -0.58
CA VAL A 61 -13.52 3.38 0.02
C VAL A 61 -12.61 2.81 -1.06
N THR A 62 -11.33 2.65 -0.74
CA THR A 62 -10.38 1.89 -1.53
C THR A 62 -9.55 0.99 -0.64
N ARG A 63 -9.16 -0.17 -1.17
CA ARG A 63 -8.32 -1.15 -0.49
C ARG A 63 -6.91 -1.08 -1.03
N ILE A 64 -5.96 -0.84 -0.13
CA ILE A 64 -4.54 -0.99 -0.40
C ILE A 64 -4.09 -2.32 0.19
N THR A 65 -3.71 -3.25 -0.67
CA THR A 65 -3.22 -4.58 -0.28
C THR A 65 -1.76 -4.71 -0.66
N LEU A 66 -0.97 -5.26 0.25
CA LEU A 66 0.42 -5.61 -0.01
C LEU A 66 0.54 -7.11 -0.24
N TYR A 67 1.43 -7.46 -1.15
CA TYR A 67 1.77 -8.84 -1.45
C TYR A 67 3.29 -9.00 -1.45
N ASP A 68 3.74 -10.18 -1.04
CA ASP A 68 5.11 -10.63 -1.20
C ASP A 68 5.21 -11.42 -2.51
N ASP A 69 6.13 -11.03 -3.39
CA ASP A 69 6.31 -11.71 -4.67
C ASP A 69 7.13 -12.97 -4.50
N GLU A 70 6.53 -14.11 -4.80
CA GLU A 70 7.15 -15.41 -4.64
C GLU A 70 7.79 -15.86 -5.97
N ASP A 71 9.08 -16.23 -5.92
CA ASP A 71 9.79 -16.79 -7.08
C ASP A 71 9.06 -18.04 -7.65
N LEU A 72 8.40 -18.80 -6.77
CA LEU A 72 7.64 -20.00 -7.11
C LEU A 72 6.38 -20.11 -6.26
N GLY A 73 5.23 -19.77 -6.82
CA GLY A 73 3.95 -19.96 -6.14
C GLY A 73 2.97 -18.86 -6.46
N SER A 74 2.00 -18.70 -5.57
CA SER A 74 1.16 -17.51 -5.54
C SER A 74 1.77 -16.53 -4.56
N ASP A 75 1.72 -15.24 -4.88
CA ASP A 75 2.11 -14.15 -3.98
C ASP A 75 1.40 -14.24 -2.62
N ASP A 76 2.16 -14.02 -1.55
CA ASP A 76 1.65 -14.06 -0.18
C ASP A 76 1.04 -12.72 0.23
N ASN A 77 -0.12 -12.75 0.91
CA ASN A 77 -0.81 -11.52 1.32
C ASN A 77 -0.20 -10.94 2.60
N LEU A 78 0.50 -9.82 2.48
CA LEU A 78 1.15 -9.09 3.58
C LEU A 78 0.19 -8.20 4.39
N GLY A 79 -1.08 -8.14 3.99
CA GLY A 79 -2.13 -7.42 4.69
C GLY A 79 -2.88 -6.42 3.81
N THR A 80 -3.95 -5.87 4.34
CA THR A 80 -4.79 -4.87 3.66
C THR A 80 -5.17 -3.72 4.59
N ALA A 81 -5.16 -2.50 4.06
CA ALA A 81 -5.76 -1.33 4.69
C ALA A 81 -6.90 -0.79 3.81
N GLU A 82 -8.05 -0.53 4.42
CA GLU A 82 -9.14 0.23 3.81
C GLU A 82 -8.94 1.71 4.10
N ILE A 83 -9.02 2.56 3.07
CA ILE A 83 -8.94 4.02 3.17
C ILE A 83 -10.28 4.60 2.73
N PHE A 84 -10.88 5.43 3.57
CA PHE A 84 -12.19 6.01 3.33
C PHE A 84 -12.13 7.50 2.95
N ASP A 85 -13.14 7.96 2.23
CA ASP A 85 -13.29 9.36 1.81
C ASP A 85 -13.41 10.34 2.99
N TYR A 86 -14.10 9.94 4.06
CA TYR A 86 -14.25 10.73 5.29
C TYR A 86 -12.94 10.95 6.04
N GLU A 87 -11.86 10.25 5.66
CA GLU A 87 -10.52 10.49 6.19
C GLU A 87 -9.86 11.74 5.58
N ALA A 88 -10.53 12.42 4.64
CA ALA A 88 -10.05 13.65 4.01
C ALA A 88 -9.44 14.65 5.01
N GLY A 89 -8.31 15.26 4.61
CA GLY A 89 -7.60 16.24 5.43
C GLY A 89 -6.09 16.05 5.45
N GLY A 90 -5.50 16.07 6.65
CA GLY A 90 -4.05 16.01 6.86
C GLY A 90 -3.41 14.65 6.58
N GLU A 91 -2.09 14.57 6.81
CA GLU A 91 -1.33 13.32 6.74
C GLU A 91 -1.83 12.33 7.80
N ARG A 92 -2.02 11.07 7.37
CA ARG A 92 -2.43 9.95 8.21
C ARG A 92 -1.47 8.79 8.02
N THR A 93 -1.44 7.91 9.01
CA THR A 93 -0.72 6.64 8.94
C THR A 93 -1.68 5.53 9.35
N LYS A 94 -1.63 4.40 8.62
CA LYS A 94 -2.41 3.21 8.91
C LYS A 94 -1.51 1.97 8.79
N ASP A 95 -1.73 1.02 9.67
CA ASP A 95 -1.03 -0.26 9.63
C ASP A 95 -1.64 -1.15 8.54
N ILE A 96 -0.78 -1.82 7.79
CA ILE A 96 -1.12 -2.95 6.91
C ILE A 96 -0.49 -4.17 7.57
N ALA A 97 -1.33 -5.05 8.10
CA ALA A 97 -0.88 -6.21 8.87
C ALA A 97 -1.42 -7.51 8.27
N GLY A 98 -0.52 -8.47 8.08
CA GLY A 98 -0.80 -9.82 7.63
C GLY A 98 -0.28 -10.85 8.64
N PRO A 99 -0.39 -12.15 8.34
CA PRO A 99 0.17 -13.20 9.18
C PRO A 99 1.71 -13.10 9.22
N GLY A 100 2.25 -12.53 10.30
CA GLY A 100 3.71 -12.39 10.45
C GLY A 100 4.31 -11.14 9.82
N SER A 101 3.53 -10.30 9.14
CA SER A 101 3.99 -9.05 8.53
C SER A 101 3.30 -7.81 9.09
N LEU A 102 4.04 -6.70 9.17
CA LEU A 102 3.55 -5.39 9.59
C LEU A 102 4.24 -4.27 8.81
N TYR A 103 3.41 -3.45 8.20
CA TYR A 103 3.80 -2.27 7.44
C TYR A 103 3.04 -1.04 7.91
N ARG A 104 3.65 0.14 7.75
CA ARG A 104 3.01 1.44 7.97
C ARG A 104 2.91 2.21 6.67
N LEU A 105 1.68 2.48 6.25
CA LEU A 105 1.38 3.31 5.09
C LEU A 105 1.03 4.73 5.54
N THR A 106 1.79 5.71 5.08
CA THR A 106 1.47 7.13 5.28
C THR A 106 0.83 7.71 4.01
N TYR A 107 -0.28 8.42 4.17
CA TYR A 107 -1.09 8.93 3.06
C TYR A 107 -1.86 10.21 3.41
N ILE A 108 -2.42 10.86 2.39
CA ILE A 108 -3.34 12.00 2.51
C ILE A 108 -4.57 11.73 1.64
N VAL A 109 -5.77 11.95 2.17
CA VAL A 109 -7.03 11.88 1.41
C VAL A 109 -7.51 13.29 1.08
N LYS A 110 -8.01 13.48 -0.14
CA LYS A 110 -8.68 14.71 -0.60
C LYS A 110 -10.02 14.36 -1.23
N THR A 111 -11.06 15.15 -0.93
CA THR A 111 -12.31 15.13 -1.68
C THR A 111 -12.09 15.76 -3.06
N LEU A 112 -12.74 15.21 -4.07
CA LEU A 112 -12.76 15.77 -5.42
C LEU A 112 -14.13 16.44 -5.59
N ASP A 113 -14.18 17.75 -5.35
CA ASP A 113 -15.38 18.53 -5.63
C ASP A 113 -15.50 18.70 -7.15
N PHE A 114 -16.58 18.17 -7.74
CA PHE A 114 -16.93 18.35 -9.16
C PHE A 114 -18.10 19.31 -9.31
#